data_AF-A0A845QKW8-F1
#
_entry.id   AF-A0A845QKW8-F1
#
_cell.length_a   1.000
_cell.length_b   1.000
_cell.length_c   1.000
_cell.angle_alpha   90.00
_cell.angle_beta   90.00
_cell.angle_gamma   90.00
#
_symmetry.space_group_name_H-M   'P 1'
#
loop_
_entity.id
_entity.type
_entity.pdbx_description
1 polymer ?
#
loop_
_entity_poly.entity_id
_entity_poly.type
_entity_poly.pdbx_seq_one_letter_code
_entity_poly.pdbx_strand_id
1 'polypeptide(L)' 'MKPESPCKDCDNRKLGCHSTCEDYIAFDKAKKAYNEKISKARESKSISWTKSTRKLIKGGKA' A
#
# COMPACT_ATOMS: atom_id res chain seq x y z
N MET A 1 4.96 -4.94 -9.04
CA MET A 1 3.92 -3.92 -9.32
C MET A 1 2.95 -3.87 -8.14
N LYS A 2 2.35 -2.72 -7.84
CA LYS A 2 1.34 -2.58 -6.77
C LYS A 2 0.01 -3.15 -7.30
N PRO A 3 -0.67 -4.04 -6.55
CA PRO A 3 -1.97 -4.54 -6.99
C PRO A 3 -3.00 -3.40 -7.02
N GLU A 4 -3.83 -3.37 -8.06
CA GLU A 4 -4.93 -2.41 -8.24
C GLU A 4 -6.25 -3.04 -7.79
N SER A 5 -7.14 -2.21 -7.24
CA SER A 5 -8.41 -2.71 -6.71
C SER A 5 -9.37 -3.00 -7.87
N PRO A 6 -9.88 -4.23 -8.00
CA PRO A 6 -10.85 -4.58 -9.06
C PRO A 6 -12.20 -3.89 -8.85
N CYS A 7 -12.47 -3.37 -7.64
CA CYS A 7 -13.74 -2.73 -7.29
C CYS A 7 -13.74 -1.21 -7.51
N LYS A 8 -12.64 -0.63 -8.02
CA LYS A 8 -12.53 0.83 -8.21
C LYS A 8 -13.57 1.34 -9.20
N ASP A 9 -13.78 0.61 -10.30
CA ASP A 9 -14.67 0.96 -11.41
C ASP A 9 -15.67 -0.19 -11.68
N CYS A 10 -16.06 -0.92 -10.63
CA CYS A 10 -16.97 -2.06 -10.75
C CYS A 10 -18.43 -1.61 -10.69
N ASP A 11 -19.18 -1.77 -11.78
CA ASP A 11 -20.61 -1.44 -11.86
C ASP A 11 -21.48 -2.25 -10.88
N ASN A 12 -21.05 -3.46 -10.52
CA ASN A 12 -21.76 -4.33 -9.58
C ASN A 12 -21.44 -4.02 -8.10
N ARG A 13 -20.63 -3.00 -7.82
CA ARG A 13 -20.22 -2.65 -6.46
C ARG A 13 -21.40 -2.09 -5.68
N LYS A 14 -21.73 -2.76 -4.58
CA LYS A 14 -22.72 -2.32 -3.60
C LYS A 14 -22.11 -2.09 -2.23
N LEU A 15 -22.76 -1.29 -1.40
CA LEU A 15 -22.39 -1.11 0.01
C LEU A 15 -22.32 -2.48 0.70
N GLY A 16 -21.22 -2.75 1.39
CA GLY A 16 -20.98 -4.03 2.06
C GLY A 16 -20.51 -5.19 1.19
N CYS A 17 -20.31 -5.03 -0.14
CA CYS A 17 -19.95 -6.18 -1.00
C CYS A 17 -18.55 -6.74 -0.72
N HIS A 18 -17.63 -5.95 -0.17
CA HIS A 18 -16.24 -6.35 0.08
C HIS A 18 -16.08 -7.50 1.08
N SER A 19 -17.13 -7.82 1.85
CA SER A 19 -17.13 -8.99 2.76
C SER A 19 -17.41 -10.30 2.04
N THR A 20 -18.04 -10.27 0.85
CA THR A 20 -18.47 -11.47 0.11
C THR A 20 -17.97 -11.49 -1.34
N CYS A 21 -17.39 -10.40 -1.84
CA CYS A 21 -16.87 -10.28 -3.19
C CYS A 21 -15.55 -11.04 -3.32
N GLU A 22 -15.55 -12.12 -4.10
CA GLU A 22 -14.37 -12.98 -4.29
C GLU A 22 -13.19 -12.22 -4.89
N ASP A 23 -13.45 -11.35 -5.88
CA ASP A 23 -12.42 -10.51 -6.50
C ASP A 23 -11.77 -9.55 -5.52
N TYR A 24 -12.59 -8.90 -4.67
CA TYR A 24 -12.06 -8.02 -3.63
C TYR A 24 -11.26 -8.81 -2.58
N ILE A 25 -11.73 -9.99 -2.19
CA ILE A 25 -11.05 -10.86 -1.22
C ILE A 25 -9.71 -11.34 -1.77
N ALA A 26 -9.65 -11.74 -3.04
CA ALA A 26 -8.41 -12.12 -3.70
C ALA A 26 -7.43 -10.93 -3.78
N PHE A 27 -7.94 -9.75 -4.15
CA PHE A 27 -7.17 -8.51 -4.15
C PHE A 27 -6.65 -8.15 -2.74
N ASP A 28 -7.48 -8.25 -1.70
CA ASP A 28 -7.10 -7.92 -0.32
C ASP A 28 -5.97 -8.83 0.17
N LYS A 29 -6.04 -10.15 -0.13
CA LYS A 29 -4.95 -11.09 0.14
C LYS A 29 -3.67 -10.70 -0.58
N ALA A 30 -3.73 -10.40 -1.88
CA ALA A 30 -2.57 -9.99 -2.68
C ALA A 30 -1.97 -8.66 -2.19
N LYS A 31 -2.83 -7.69 -1.83
CA LYS A 31 -2.44 -6.40 -1.28
C LYS A 31 -1.78 -6.55 0.09
N LYS A 32 -2.30 -7.38 0.98
CA LYS A 32 -1.69 -7.70 2.28
C LYS A 32 -0.30 -8.29 2.09
N ALA A 33 -0.16 -9.28 1.21
CA ALA A 33 1.14 -9.89 0.90
C ALA A 33 2.14 -8.88 0.31
N TYR A 34 1.69 -8.01 -0.59
CA TYR A 34 2.51 -6.92 -1.11
C TYR A 34 2.95 -5.96 0.00
N ASN A 35 2.00 -5.50 0.82
CA ASN A 35 2.27 -4.57 1.91
C ASN A 35 3.24 -5.17 2.95
N GLU A 36 3.12 -6.46 3.27
CA GLU A 36 4.05 -7.13 4.17
C GLU A 36 5.47 -7.14 3.61
N LYS A 37 5.64 -7.47 2.31
CA LYS A 37 6.95 -7.43 1.63
C LYS A 37 7.55 -6.03 1.66
N ILE A 38 6.74 -5.00 1.39
CA ILE A 38 7.17 -3.60 1.43
C ILE A 38 7.48 -3.16 2.87
N SER A 39 6.69 -3.59 3.86
CA SER A 39 6.93 -3.28 5.27
C SER A 39 8.27 -3.85 5.73
N LYS A 40 8.54 -5.13 5.43
CA LYS A 40 9.84 -5.78 5.72
C LYS A 40 11.00 -5.07 5.00
N ALA A 41 10.81 -4.67 3.74
CA ALA A 41 11.81 -3.91 2.98
C ALA A 41 12.01 -2.48 3.49
N ARG A 42 11.03 -1.89 4.18
CA ARG A 42 11.15 -0.57 4.84
C ARG A 42 11.78 -0.69 6.22
N GLU A 43 11.45 -1.74 6.96
CA GLU A 43 12.04 -2.06 8.25
C GLU A 43 13.53 -2.35 8.12
N SER A 44 13.95 -3.12 7.11
CA SER A 44 15.37 -3.38 6.84
C SER A 44 16.13 -2.12 6.37
N LYS A 45 15.42 -1.15 5.80
CA LYS A 45 15.95 0.17 5.45
C LYS A 45 15.67 1.18 6.55
N SER A 46 15.94 0.83 7.81
CA SER A 46 15.67 1.61 9.04
C SER A 46 16.39 2.97 9.07
N ILE A 47 16.07 3.82 8.12
CA ILE A 47 16.29 5.24 8.19
C ILE A 47 15.32 5.73 9.26
N SER A 48 15.87 6.05 10.43
CA SER A 48 15.08 6.75 11.44
C SER A 48 14.52 8.01 10.78
N TRP A 49 13.20 8.11 10.72
CA TRP A 49 12.53 9.26 10.13
C TRP A 49 12.56 10.43 11.13
N THR A 50 13.77 10.82 11.51
CA THR A 50 14.04 11.98 12.35
C THR A 50 13.94 13.26 11.51
N LYS A 51 13.77 14.41 12.18
CA LYS A 51 13.76 15.71 11.48
C LYS A 51 15.03 15.91 10.63
N SER A 52 16.17 15.36 11.07
CA SER A 52 17.45 15.41 10.36
C SER A 52 17.43 14.60 9.07
N THR A 53 16.91 13.36 9.09
CA THR A 53 16.86 12.54 7.86
C THR A 53 15.86 13.07 6.85
N ARG A 54 14.74 13.65 7.31
CA ARG A 54 13.78 14.36 6.44
C ARG A 54 14.41 15.57 5.75
N LYS A 55 15.28 16.32 6.43
CA LYS A 55 16.00 17.50 5.87
C LYS A 55 17.03 17.09 4.81
N LEU A 56 17.69 15.93 4.98
CA LEU A 56 18.65 15.37 4.02
C LEU A 56 17.98 14.82 2.75
N ILE A 57 16.87 14.07 2.87
CA ILE A 57 16.15 13.51 1.71
C ILE A 57 15.49 14.62 0.87
N LYS A 58 15.01 15.68 1.54
CA LYS A 58 14.43 16.86 0.88
C LYS A 58 15.50 17.86 0.42
N GLY A 59 16.78 17.48 0.44
CA GLY A 59 17.93 18.37 0.30
C GLY A 59 17.82 19.37 -0.85
N GLY A 60 18.32 20.57 -0.63
CA GLY A 60 18.71 21.48 -1.70
C GLY A 60 17.55 22.07 -2.51
N LYS A 61 16.95 23.14 -2.01
CA LYS A 61 16.64 24.28 -2.87
C LYS A 61 17.44 25.45 -2.30
N ALA A 62 18.20 26.06 -3.21
CA ALA A 62 19.22 27.08 -3.00
C ALA A 62 18.77 28.24 -2.08
#